data_AF-A0A958FI64-F1
#
_entry.id   AF-A0A958FI64-F1
#
_cell.length_a   1.000
_cell.length_b   1.000
_cell.length_c   1.000
_cell.angle_alpha   90.00
_cell.angle_beta   90.00
_cell.angle_gamma   90.00
#
_symmetry.space_group_name_H-M   'P 1'
#
loop_
_entity.id
_entity.type
_entity.pdbx_description
1 polymer ?
#
loop_
_entity_poly.entity_id
_entity_poly.type
_entity_poly.pdbx_seq_one_letter_code
_entity_poly.pdbx_strand_id
1 'polypeptide(L)'
;PVENSSLIPWLTVLALLHGLLVQKITGSLVKTNFFLSIVTFVLVIYATFLTRSGVLADFSVHSFQDLGINLYLILFMLASLGIGFGMFFRRRQEIKAPPIKFNELNRESIILASLFVFAVSAVLTFLGTSSPIFTGLVGNPAQVDISFYNKVHLPIGILMALILGFAPFLRWRNRHDQLLKQLFPSLMLTVFSSALVIFLGMRDPMLILFVATACFAFWSNLIVFFTMLRISWVTTGAPLSHIGVGMLLAAIVISSYFEQNERVVLQRDVAQQVMNYQMTYEGFTSAENGKDIVNININSSGSSYLAHPRFYYSGYNQSLMREPDVRANFLYDLYISPLEHRKGEQADHGSHLRLTKGEKQRVGDYEVYFVGFEMANHGEPGMVRVGAHLEISDGTDTYKVVPGVIYGQNRQEAEAGQFPLKNRGENATASVSLHGLNADEKMIELHFEGLGTDGQSAETAPDQLLLEVSRKPFMSVLWLGSILIMAGSLIAFKRRLDEQKQAAQAQFPKEAPRKDKAKAAV
;
A
#
# COMPACT_ATOMS: atom_id res chain seq x y z
N PRO A 1 -3.62 -0.56 4.25
CA PRO A 1 -4.46 0.48 4.94
C PRO A 1 -3.96 1.92 4.73
N VAL A 2 -2.67 2.17 4.93
CA VAL A 2 -2.07 3.52 4.81
C VAL A 2 -2.23 4.10 3.40
N GLU A 3 -2.01 3.33 2.34
CA GLU A 3 -2.22 3.77 0.96
C GLU A 3 -3.67 4.21 0.71
N ASN A 4 -4.64 3.41 1.17
CA ASN A 4 -6.07 3.73 1.08
C ASN A 4 -6.42 5.03 1.83
N SER A 5 -5.78 5.29 2.98
CA SER A 5 -6.00 6.53 3.73
C SER A 5 -5.66 7.76 2.89
N SER A 6 -4.61 7.66 2.06
CA SER A 6 -4.23 8.74 1.13
C SER A 6 -5.14 8.83 -0.09
N LEU A 7 -5.71 7.70 -0.55
CA LEU A 7 -6.60 7.64 -1.72
C LEU A 7 -7.91 8.41 -1.50
N ILE A 8 -8.46 8.38 -0.29
CA ILE A 8 -9.76 9.00 0.04
C ILE A 8 -9.77 10.52 -0.30
N PRO A 9 -8.82 11.36 0.20
CA PRO A 9 -8.79 12.76 -0.17
C PRO A 9 -8.48 12.97 -1.66
N TRP A 10 -7.69 12.10 -2.32
CA TRP A 10 -7.48 12.20 -3.78
C TRP A 10 -8.78 12.05 -4.57
N LEU A 11 -9.65 11.11 -4.18
CA LEU A 11 -10.95 10.92 -4.82
C LEU A 11 -11.86 12.15 -4.64
N THR A 12 -11.89 12.76 -3.45
CA THR A 12 -12.70 13.96 -3.20
C THR A 12 -12.12 15.21 -3.86
N VAL A 13 -10.79 15.36 -3.93
CA VAL A 13 -10.12 16.40 -4.75
C VAL A 13 -10.49 16.24 -6.21
N LEU A 14 -10.47 15.01 -6.75
CA LEU A 14 -10.76 14.78 -8.16
C LEU A 14 -12.21 15.13 -8.49
N ALA A 15 -13.15 14.79 -7.60
CA ALA A 15 -14.54 15.25 -7.67
C ALA A 15 -14.63 16.79 -7.63
N LEU A 16 -13.91 17.44 -6.73
CA LEU A 16 -13.86 18.90 -6.61
C LEU A 16 -13.31 19.56 -7.88
N LEU A 17 -12.21 19.07 -8.46
CA LEU A 17 -11.60 19.62 -9.68
C LEU A 17 -12.57 19.58 -10.86
N HIS A 18 -13.30 18.47 -11.01
CA HIS A 18 -14.33 18.34 -12.04
C HIS A 18 -15.56 19.19 -11.74
N GLY A 19 -15.95 19.32 -10.46
CA GLY A 19 -17.04 20.18 -10.04
C GLY A 19 -16.76 21.66 -10.28
N LEU A 20 -15.51 22.10 -10.07
CA LEU A 20 -15.06 23.46 -10.38
C LEU A 20 -15.09 23.74 -11.88
N LEU A 21 -14.81 22.74 -12.72
CA LEU A 21 -14.94 22.86 -14.17
C LEU A 21 -16.40 23.10 -14.58
N VAL A 22 -17.34 22.34 -14.02
CA VAL A 22 -18.78 22.55 -14.27
C VAL A 22 -19.21 23.93 -13.79
N GLN A 23 -18.83 24.31 -12.57
CA GLN A 23 -19.14 25.63 -12.02
C GLN A 23 -18.64 26.77 -12.91
N LYS A 24 -17.42 26.67 -13.47
CA LYS A 24 -16.88 27.69 -14.38
C LYS A 24 -17.73 27.86 -15.65
N ILE A 25 -18.39 26.80 -16.11
CA ILE A 25 -19.08 26.76 -17.40
C ILE A 25 -20.58 27.07 -17.25
N THR A 26 -21.23 26.56 -16.21
CA THR A 26 -22.68 26.65 -16.02
C THR A 26 -23.08 27.56 -14.86
N GLY A 27 -22.13 27.92 -13.99
CA GLY A 27 -22.40 28.62 -12.73
C GLY A 27 -23.04 27.75 -11.65
N SER A 28 -23.36 26.48 -11.94
CA SER A 28 -23.96 25.54 -10.98
C SER A 28 -22.91 24.98 -10.00
N LEU A 29 -23.31 24.09 -9.09
CA LEU A 29 -22.42 23.39 -8.14
C LEU A 29 -21.63 24.24 -7.12
N VAL A 30 -21.83 25.55 -7.05
CA VAL A 30 -21.08 26.42 -6.09
C VAL A 30 -21.13 25.86 -4.67
N LYS A 31 -22.31 25.49 -4.18
CA LYS A 31 -22.50 24.91 -2.83
C LYS A 31 -21.80 23.55 -2.69
N THR A 32 -21.91 22.70 -3.71
CA THR A 32 -21.28 21.37 -3.74
C THR A 32 -19.76 21.48 -3.71
N ASN A 33 -19.18 22.44 -4.45
CA ASN A 33 -17.73 22.63 -4.49
C ASN A 33 -17.20 23.19 -3.16
N PHE A 34 -17.93 24.09 -2.49
CA PHE A 34 -17.59 24.49 -1.11
C PHE A 34 -17.67 23.32 -0.14
N PHE A 35 -18.70 22.48 -0.25
CA PHE A 35 -18.81 21.27 0.58
C PHE A 35 -17.61 20.33 0.36
N LEU A 36 -17.30 20.01 -0.91
CA LEU A 36 -16.21 19.12 -1.27
C LEU A 36 -14.84 19.67 -0.86
N SER A 37 -14.62 20.99 -0.90
CA SER A 37 -13.34 21.57 -0.45
C SER A 37 -13.14 21.42 1.04
N ILE A 38 -14.18 21.65 1.86
CA ILE A 38 -14.14 21.44 3.31
C ILE A 38 -13.90 19.97 3.62
N VAL A 39 -14.69 19.07 3.03
CA VAL A 39 -14.56 17.61 3.23
C VAL A 39 -13.17 17.13 2.84
N THR A 40 -12.67 17.55 1.68
CA THR A 40 -11.34 17.18 1.21
C THR A 40 -10.25 17.60 2.19
N PHE A 41 -10.29 18.84 2.67
CA PHE A 41 -9.30 19.34 3.63
C PHE A 41 -9.33 18.54 4.94
N VAL A 42 -10.53 18.24 5.46
CA VAL A 42 -10.70 17.41 6.66
C VAL A 42 -10.19 15.99 6.42
N LEU A 43 -10.43 15.41 5.24
CA LEU A 43 -9.96 14.07 4.88
C LEU A 43 -8.43 13.97 4.79
N VAL A 44 -7.74 15.06 4.41
CA VAL A 44 -6.27 15.12 4.47
C VAL A 44 -5.77 15.04 5.92
N ILE A 45 -6.41 15.79 6.83
CA ILE A 45 -6.10 15.73 8.27
C ILE A 45 -6.42 14.33 8.80
N TYR A 46 -7.55 13.76 8.41
CA TYR A 46 -7.95 12.42 8.79
C TYR A 46 -6.96 11.34 8.33
N ALA A 47 -6.47 11.41 7.09
CA ALA A 47 -5.43 10.50 6.60
C ALA A 47 -4.13 10.62 7.41
N THR A 48 -3.78 11.84 7.83
CA THR A 48 -2.63 12.06 8.73
C THR A 48 -2.88 11.44 10.10
N PHE A 49 -4.08 11.63 10.67
CA PHE A 49 -4.47 10.97 11.91
C PHE A 49 -4.36 9.44 11.82
N LEU A 50 -4.94 8.82 10.78
CA LEU A 50 -4.89 7.36 10.61
C LEU A 50 -3.47 6.80 10.55
N THR A 51 -2.54 7.54 9.94
CA THR A 51 -1.17 7.08 9.73
C THR A 51 -0.24 7.40 10.89
N ARG A 52 -0.55 8.42 11.70
CA ARG A 52 0.33 8.94 12.76
C ARG A 52 -0.14 8.70 14.18
N SER A 53 -1.32 8.09 14.36
CA SER A 53 -1.91 7.87 15.68
C SER A 53 -1.63 6.52 16.32
N GLY A 54 -0.99 5.60 15.59
CA GLY A 54 -0.86 4.21 16.03
C GLY A 54 -2.12 3.35 15.80
N VAL A 55 -3.26 3.94 15.42
CA VAL A 55 -4.52 3.22 15.18
C VAL A 55 -4.40 2.12 14.12
N LEU A 56 -3.49 2.28 13.15
CA LEU A 56 -3.24 1.30 12.10
C LEU A 56 -1.92 0.53 12.29
N ALA A 57 -1.22 0.68 13.43
CA ALA A 57 0.09 0.08 13.66
C ALA A 57 0.07 -1.45 13.53
N ASP A 58 -0.94 -2.10 14.11
CA ASP A 58 -1.09 -3.57 14.07
C ASP A 58 -1.56 -4.10 12.70
N PHE A 59 -2.07 -3.22 11.85
CA PHE A 59 -2.72 -3.56 10.58
C PHE A 59 -1.88 -3.17 9.36
N SER A 60 -0.82 -2.38 9.54
CA SER A 60 0.00 -1.88 8.44
C SER A 60 1.42 -1.60 8.89
N VAL A 61 2.38 -2.28 8.25
CA VAL A 61 3.83 -2.03 8.41
C VAL A 61 4.26 -0.61 7.98
N HIS A 62 3.41 0.09 7.23
CA HIS A 62 3.62 1.48 6.83
C HIS A 62 2.90 2.48 7.74
N SER A 63 2.17 2.02 8.76
CA SER A 63 1.60 2.89 9.78
C SER A 63 2.65 3.20 10.82
N PHE A 64 2.68 4.44 11.25
CA PHE A 64 3.59 4.88 12.30
C PHE A 64 2.97 4.61 13.67
N GLN A 65 3.82 4.40 14.67
CA GLN A 65 3.41 4.38 16.07
C GLN A 65 2.96 5.77 16.53
N ASP A 66 2.28 5.83 17.68
CA ASP A 66 1.76 7.06 18.27
C ASP A 66 2.90 8.05 18.57
N LEU A 67 2.88 9.21 17.91
CA LEU A 67 3.83 10.32 18.12
C LEU A 67 3.45 11.23 19.30
N GLY A 68 2.40 10.91 20.06
CA GLY A 68 1.86 11.75 21.14
C GLY A 68 1.13 13.01 20.65
N ILE A 69 0.89 13.13 19.33
CA ILE A 69 0.23 14.30 18.71
C ILE A 69 -1.26 14.09 18.46
N ASN A 70 -1.82 12.97 18.90
CA ASN A 70 -3.19 12.54 18.61
C ASN A 70 -4.23 13.58 19.00
N LEU A 71 -4.10 14.15 20.21
CA LEU A 71 -5.03 15.18 20.68
C LEU A 71 -4.99 16.42 19.80
N TYR A 72 -3.81 16.87 19.36
CA TYR A 72 -3.68 18.03 18.46
C TYR A 72 -4.33 17.78 17.11
N LEU A 73 -4.14 16.58 16.53
CA LEU A 73 -4.76 16.20 15.26
C LEU A 73 -6.29 16.14 15.37
N ILE A 74 -6.82 15.55 16.45
CA ILE A 74 -8.27 15.48 16.70
C ILE A 74 -8.84 16.89 16.88
N LEU A 75 -8.24 17.73 17.73
CA LEU A 75 -8.70 19.10 17.95
C LEU A 75 -8.64 19.93 16.66
N PHE A 76 -7.57 19.80 15.88
CA PHE A 76 -7.44 20.50 14.60
C PHE A 76 -8.48 20.04 13.58
N MET A 77 -8.79 18.74 13.56
CA MET A 77 -9.83 18.17 12.70
C MET A 77 -11.22 18.68 13.10
N LEU A 78 -11.55 18.65 14.40
CA LEU A 78 -12.83 19.16 14.94
C LEU A 78 -12.98 20.67 14.73
N ALA A 79 -11.92 21.45 14.93
CA ALA A 79 -11.92 22.88 14.66
C ALA A 79 -12.13 23.17 13.17
N SER A 80 -11.44 22.45 12.28
CA SER A 80 -11.59 22.59 10.83
C SER A 80 -12.99 22.23 10.35
N LEU A 81 -13.57 21.15 10.90
CA LEU A 81 -14.97 20.77 10.67
C LEU A 81 -15.93 21.85 11.16
N GLY A 82 -15.80 22.29 12.41
CA GLY A 82 -16.68 23.26 13.04
C GLY A 82 -16.64 24.62 12.37
N ILE A 83 -15.45 25.14 12.07
CA ILE A 83 -15.27 26.43 11.38
C ILE A 83 -15.74 26.32 9.92
N GLY A 84 -15.30 25.28 9.20
CA GLY A 84 -15.65 25.09 7.78
C GLY A 84 -17.16 24.95 7.58
N PHE A 85 -17.78 23.96 8.23
CA PHE A 85 -19.22 23.74 8.10
C PHE A 85 -20.05 24.79 8.81
N GLY A 86 -19.60 25.34 9.94
CA GLY A 86 -20.28 26.43 10.64
C GLY A 86 -20.40 27.66 9.76
N MET A 87 -19.34 28.08 9.07
CA MET A 87 -19.39 29.17 8.09
C MET A 87 -20.25 28.82 6.87
N PHE A 88 -20.10 27.61 6.32
CA PHE A 88 -20.86 27.16 5.16
C PHE A 88 -22.38 27.17 5.43
N PHE A 89 -22.83 26.59 6.54
CA PHE A 89 -24.25 26.56 6.88
C PHE A 89 -24.78 27.93 7.27
N ARG A 90 -23.98 28.78 7.92
CA ARG A 90 -24.37 30.17 8.23
C ARG A 90 -24.62 30.99 6.97
N ARG A 91 -23.78 30.86 5.94
CA ARG A 91 -23.87 31.65 4.69
C ARG A 91 -24.53 30.92 3.53
N ARG A 92 -25.05 29.71 3.72
CA ARG A 92 -25.63 28.88 2.64
C ARG A 92 -26.71 29.57 1.81
N GLN A 93 -27.45 30.51 2.42
CA GLN A 93 -28.53 31.25 1.76
C GLN A 93 -28.00 32.42 0.92
N GLU A 94 -26.83 32.97 1.27
CA GLU A 94 -26.14 34.02 0.51
C GLU A 94 -25.52 33.47 -0.78
N ILE A 95 -25.17 32.17 -0.81
CA ILE A 95 -24.59 31.49 -1.97
C ILE A 95 -25.68 31.23 -3.03
N LYS A 96 -25.83 32.16 -3.97
CA LYS A 96 -26.72 32.01 -5.13
C LYS A 96 -26.08 31.13 -6.20
N ALA A 97 -26.77 30.08 -6.62
CA ALA A 97 -26.35 29.21 -7.72
C ALA A 97 -27.58 28.76 -8.52
N PRO A 98 -27.49 28.67 -9.85
CA PRO A 98 -28.54 28.06 -10.67
C PRO A 98 -28.83 26.61 -10.25
N PRO A 99 -30.06 26.12 -10.43
CA PRO A 99 -30.39 24.72 -10.19
C PRO A 99 -29.65 23.80 -11.17
N ILE A 100 -29.31 22.60 -10.71
CA ILE A 100 -28.68 21.56 -11.52
C ILE A 100 -29.73 20.97 -12.47
N LYS A 101 -29.38 20.80 -13.76
CA LYS A 101 -30.27 20.21 -14.77
C LYS A 101 -29.86 18.76 -15.04
N PHE A 102 -30.63 17.80 -14.52
CA PHE A 102 -30.35 16.36 -14.67
C PHE A 102 -31.04 15.68 -15.87
N ASN A 103 -31.97 16.36 -16.55
CA ASN A 103 -32.92 15.70 -17.44
C ASN A 103 -32.38 15.38 -18.84
N GLU A 104 -31.09 15.60 -19.10
CA GLU A 104 -30.51 15.40 -20.44
C GLU A 104 -29.17 14.67 -20.36
N LEU A 105 -28.90 13.79 -21.33
CA LEU A 105 -27.58 13.19 -21.51
C LEU A 105 -26.64 14.22 -22.14
N ASN A 106 -25.94 14.98 -21.32
CA ASN A 106 -24.97 15.98 -21.80
C ASN A 106 -23.67 15.91 -20.99
N ARG A 107 -22.70 16.75 -21.35
CA ARG A 107 -21.40 16.78 -20.67
C ARG A 107 -21.50 17.19 -19.20
N GLU A 108 -22.46 18.04 -18.82
CA GLU A 108 -22.70 18.39 -17.42
C GLU A 108 -23.16 17.17 -16.63
N SER A 109 -24.18 16.45 -17.12
CA SER A 109 -24.74 15.26 -16.46
C SER A 109 -23.72 14.15 -16.28
N ILE A 110 -22.85 13.90 -17.26
CA ILE A 110 -21.84 12.82 -17.14
C ILE A 110 -20.71 13.19 -16.17
N ILE A 111 -20.35 14.47 -16.07
CA ILE A 111 -19.40 14.95 -15.06
C ILE A 111 -20.04 14.88 -13.67
N LEU A 112 -21.32 15.22 -13.53
CA LEU A 112 -22.05 15.05 -12.27
C LEU A 112 -22.09 13.57 -11.84
N ALA A 113 -22.30 12.66 -12.79
CA ALA A 113 -22.22 11.23 -12.53
C ALA A 113 -20.82 10.82 -12.05
N SER A 114 -19.73 11.35 -12.65
CA SER A 114 -18.37 11.04 -12.17
C SER A 114 -18.12 11.55 -10.75
N LEU A 115 -18.60 12.76 -10.41
CA LEU A 115 -18.54 13.29 -9.04
C LEU A 115 -19.19 12.34 -8.04
N PHE A 116 -20.37 11.81 -8.38
CA PHE A 116 -21.07 10.85 -7.53
C PHE A 116 -20.29 9.54 -7.38
N VAL A 117 -19.76 8.99 -8.48
CA VAL A 117 -18.96 7.76 -8.43
C VAL A 117 -17.68 7.94 -7.61
N PHE A 118 -16.99 9.08 -7.74
CA PHE A 118 -15.84 9.40 -6.88
C PHE A 118 -16.22 9.50 -5.40
N ALA A 119 -17.35 10.15 -5.09
CA ALA A 119 -17.84 10.26 -3.71
C ALA A 119 -18.19 8.89 -3.11
N VAL A 120 -18.87 8.02 -3.86
CA VAL A 120 -19.18 6.65 -3.42
C VAL A 120 -17.91 5.84 -3.20
N SER A 121 -16.95 5.90 -4.14
CA SER A 121 -15.64 5.26 -4.01
C SER A 121 -14.90 5.72 -2.75
N ALA A 122 -14.91 7.04 -2.49
CA ALA A 122 -14.29 7.63 -1.31
C ALA A 122 -14.95 7.14 -0.02
N VAL A 123 -16.27 7.08 0.03
CA VAL A 123 -17.02 6.58 1.20
C VAL A 123 -16.73 5.10 1.46
N LEU A 124 -16.74 4.25 0.43
CA LEU A 124 -16.48 2.81 0.62
C LEU A 124 -15.03 2.55 1.05
N THR A 125 -14.08 3.27 0.47
CA THR A 125 -12.67 3.22 0.89
C THR A 125 -12.50 3.73 2.32
N PHE A 126 -13.20 4.82 2.69
CA PHE A 126 -13.21 5.36 4.04
C PHE A 126 -13.75 4.35 5.05
N LEU A 127 -14.89 3.72 4.75
CA LEU A 127 -15.49 2.71 5.65
C LEU A 127 -14.58 1.50 5.84
N GLY A 128 -14.01 0.98 4.75
CA GLY A 128 -13.07 -0.14 4.84
C GLY A 128 -11.80 0.21 5.62
N THR A 129 -11.19 1.36 5.32
CA THR A 129 -9.93 1.78 5.95
C THR A 129 -10.11 2.11 7.43
N SER A 130 -11.31 2.57 7.81
CA SER A 130 -11.66 2.95 9.18
C SER A 130 -12.27 1.81 9.99
N SER A 131 -12.37 0.61 9.41
CA SER A 131 -12.96 -0.56 10.09
C SER A 131 -12.33 -0.90 11.44
N PRO A 132 -11.01 -0.79 11.67
CA PRO A 132 -10.44 -1.04 13.00
C PRO A 132 -10.95 -0.07 14.07
N ILE A 133 -11.23 1.19 13.69
CA ILE A 133 -11.81 2.18 14.61
C ILE A 133 -13.22 1.77 14.98
N PHE A 134 -14.08 1.47 14.01
CA PHE A 134 -15.48 1.14 14.28
C PHE A 134 -15.66 -0.16 15.06
N THR A 135 -14.87 -1.18 14.71
CA THR A 135 -14.90 -2.48 15.40
C THR A 135 -14.28 -2.38 16.79
N GLY A 136 -13.20 -1.61 16.95
CA GLY A 136 -12.56 -1.33 18.23
C GLY A 136 -13.46 -0.61 19.25
N LEU A 137 -14.49 0.12 18.80
CA LEU A 137 -15.47 0.74 19.70
C LEU A 137 -16.44 -0.28 20.33
N VAL A 138 -16.60 -1.46 19.73
CA VAL A 138 -17.59 -2.48 20.13
C VAL A 138 -16.93 -3.79 20.59
N GLY A 139 -15.69 -4.03 20.19
CA GLY A 139 -14.93 -5.24 20.51
C GLY A 139 -13.48 -5.13 20.04
N ASN A 140 -12.91 -6.21 19.50
CA ASN A 140 -11.54 -6.21 19.04
C ASN A 140 -11.40 -5.46 17.70
N PRO A 141 -10.44 -4.53 17.56
CA PRO A 141 -10.13 -3.88 16.30
C PRO A 141 -9.85 -4.92 15.21
N ALA A 142 -10.52 -4.77 14.07
CA ALA A 142 -10.37 -5.64 12.92
C ALA A 142 -10.39 -4.84 11.61
N GLN A 143 -9.50 -5.20 10.69
CA GLN A 143 -9.46 -4.63 9.34
C GLN A 143 -10.22 -5.50 8.34
N VAL A 144 -10.85 -4.87 7.35
CA VAL A 144 -11.46 -5.60 6.22
C VAL A 144 -10.39 -6.16 5.28
N ASP A 145 -10.67 -7.34 4.72
CA ASP A 145 -9.80 -8.00 3.75
C ASP A 145 -9.72 -7.27 2.40
N ILE A 146 -8.66 -7.57 1.64
CA ILE A 146 -8.49 -7.11 0.24
C ILE A 146 -9.71 -7.48 -0.62
N SER A 147 -10.34 -8.63 -0.34
CA SER A 147 -11.52 -9.10 -1.07
C SER A 147 -12.71 -8.14 -0.99
N PHE A 148 -12.86 -7.41 0.14
CA PHE A 148 -13.89 -6.36 0.28
C PHE A 148 -13.67 -5.26 -0.75
N TYR A 149 -12.44 -4.72 -0.82
CA TYR A 149 -12.10 -3.64 -1.73
C TYR A 149 -12.30 -4.05 -3.19
N ASN A 150 -11.86 -5.27 -3.57
CA ASN A 150 -12.04 -5.79 -4.92
C ASN A 150 -13.53 -5.91 -5.28
N LYS A 151 -14.36 -6.46 -4.39
CA LYS A 151 -15.80 -6.62 -4.64
C LYS A 151 -16.52 -5.29 -4.82
N VAL A 152 -16.22 -4.30 -3.98
CA VAL A 152 -16.94 -3.01 -4.01
C VAL A 152 -16.41 -2.07 -5.10
N HIS A 153 -15.10 -2.10 -5.40
CA HIS A 153 -14.50 -1.21 -6.40
C HIS A 153 -14.56 -1.76 -7.82
N LEU A 154 -14.71 -3.07 -8.03
CA LEU A 154 -14.86 -3.63 -9.37
C LEU A 154 -16.01 -2.99 -10.18
N PRO A 155 -17.27 -2.95 -9.68
CA PRO A 155 -18.36 -2.29 -10.42
C PRO A 155 -18.17 -0.77 -10.55
N ILE A 156 -17.55 -0.13 -9.55
CA ILE A 156 -17.23 1.30 -9.56
C ILE A 156 -16.19 1.61 -10.65
N GLY A 157 -15.17 0.78 -10.78
CA GLY A 157 -14.12 0.90 -11.78
C GLY A 157 -14.66 0.76 -13.20
N ILE A 158 -15.54 -0.23 -13.43
CA ILE A 158 -16.26 -0.42 -14.70
C ILE A 158 -17.09 0.83 -15.03
N LEU A 159 -17.89 1.32 -14.08
CA LEU A 159 -18.73 2.50 -14.27
C LEU A 159 -17.91 3.77 -14.53
N MET A 160 -16.81 3.95 -13.80
CA MET A 160 -15.88 5.06 -14.00
C MET A 160 -15.24 5.01 -15.39
N ALA A 161 -14.79 3.83 -15.83
CA ALA A 161 -14.21 3.65 -17.17
C ALA A 161 -15.22 3.92 -18.28
N LEU A 162 -16.47 3.48 -18.12
CA LEU A 162 -17.56 3.82 -19.04
C LEU A 162 -17.77 5.34 -19.13
N ILE A 163 -17.90 6.02 -17.99
CA ILE A 163 -18.04 7.47 -17.94
C ILE A 163 -16.87 8.16 -18.65
N LEU A 164 -15.64 7.71 -18.40
CA LEU A 164 -14.41 8.24 -18.99
C LEU A 164 -14.36 8.06 -20.52
N GLY A 165 -14.94 6.99 -21.06
CA GLY A 165 -15.03 6.75 -22.50
C GLY A 165 -16.15 7.53 -23.20
N PHE A 166 -17.30 7.73 -22.55
CA PHE A 166 -18.40 8.50 -23.13
C PHE A 166 -18.21 10.02 -23.04
N ALA A 167 -17.61 10.50 -21.95
CA ALA A 167 -17.52 11.94 -21.66
C ALA A 167 -16.93 12.81 -22.79
N PRO A 168 -15.89 12.38 -23.54
CA PRO A 168 -15.29 13.20 -24.61
C PRO A 168 -16.26 13.51 -25.77
N PHE A 169 -17.21 12.62 -26.07
CA PHE A 169 -18.14 12.75 -27.19
C PHE A 169 -19.42 13.50 -26.84
N LEU A 170 -19.76 13.60 -25.55
CA LEU A 170 -20.89 14.41 -25.11
C LEU A 170 -20.57 15.90 -25.19
N ARG A 171 -21.54 16.69 -25.64
CA ARG A 171 -21.45 18.15 -25.73
C ARG A 171 -22.11 18.82 -24.52
N TRP A 172 -21.80 20.09 -24.27
CA TRP A 172 -22.44 20.87 -23.21
C TRP A 172 -23.94 21.14 -23.47
N ARG A 173 -24.33 21.17 -24.74
CA ARG A 173 -25.73 21.24 -25.16
C ARG A 173 -26.17 19.88 -25.71
N ASN A 174 -27.40 19.49 -25.41
CA ASN A 174 -28.02 18.25 -25.85
C ASN A 174 -28.11 18.16 -27.38
N ARG A 175 -27.15 17.48 -28.00
CA ARG A 175 -27.11 17.14 -29.44
C ARG A 175 -26.44 15.78 -29.62
N HIS A 176 -27.20 14.83 -30.18
CA HIS A 176 -26.81 13.42 -30.30
C HIS A 176 -26.76 12.91 -31.74
N ASP A 177 -26.99 13.77 -32.72
CA ASP A 177 -27.13 13.45 -34.14
C ASP A 177 -25.93 12.67 -34.75
N GLN A 178 -24.75 12.81 -34.15
CA GLN A 178 -23.52 12.13 -34.60
C GLN A 178 -22.89 11.24 -33.53
N LEU A 179 -23.54 11.06 -32.37
CA LEU A 179 -22.92 10.38 -31.22
C LEU A 179 -22.50 8.95 -31.56
N LEU A 180 -23.40 8.16 -32.17
CA LEU A 180 -23.08 6.78 -32.58
C LEU A 180 -21.94 6.70 -33.60
N LYS A 181 -21.92 7.62 -34.58
CA LYS A 181 -20.85 7.68 -35.59
C LYS A 181 -19.49 8.01 -34.97
N GLN A 182 -19.47 8.85 -33.93
CA GLN A 182 -18.24 9.22 -33.22
C GLN A 182 -17.75 8.10 -32.28
N LEU A 183 -18.68 7.35 -31.68
CA LEU A 183 -18.37 6.22 -30.79
C LEU A 183 -17.90 4.97 -31.55
N PHE A 184 -18.40 4.78 -32.78
CA PHE A 184 -18.18 3.54 -33.53
C PHE A 184 -16.71 3.11 -33.63
N PRO A 185 -15.72 3.98 -33.94
CA PRO A 185 -14.33 3.57 -33.99
C PRO A 185 -13.80 3.09 -32.63
N SER A 186 -14.16 3.76 -31.53
CA SER A 186 -13.76 3.34 -30.18
C SER A 186 -14.39 2.00 -29.81
N LEU A 187 -15.65 1.76 -30.16
CA LEU A 187 -16.34 0.50 -29.90
C LEU A 187 -15.71 -0.66 -30.67
N MET A 188 -15.37 -0.46 -31.95
CA MET A 188 -14.69 -1.49 -32.76
C MET A 188 -13.32 -1.86 -32.18
N LEU A 189 -12.51 -0.88 -31.80
CA LEU A 189 -11.22 -1.12 -31.16
C LEU A 189 -11.38 -1.78 -29.78
N THR A 190 -12.44 -1.45 -29.04
CA THR A 190 -12.77 -2.10 -27.77
C THR A 190 -13.12 -3.57 -27.95
N VAL A 191 -13.95 -3.90 -28.94
CA VAL A 191 -14.29 -5.30 -29.26
C VAL A 191 -13.03 -6.08 -29.63
N PHE A 192 -12.15 -5.48 -30.45
CA PHE A 192 -10.87 -6.09 -30.80
C PHE A 192 -9.97 -6.33 -29.58
N SER A 193 -9.78 -5.32 -28.72
CA SER A 193 -9.00 -5.46 -27.48
C SER A 193 -9.59 -6.51 -26.53
N SER A 194 -10.92 -6.58 -26.44
CA SER A 194 -11.60 -7.58 -25.60
C SER A 194 -11.41 -8.99 -26.14
N ALA A 195 -11.54 -9.18 -27.46
CA ALA A 195 -11.29 -10.47 -28.12
C ALA A 195 -9.83 -10.92 -27.92
N LEU A 196 -8.87 -10.00 -27.98
CA LEU A 196 -7.47 -10.30 -27.73
C LEU A 196 -7.24 -10.81 -26.30
N VAL A 197 -7.82 -10.15 -25.29
CA VAL A 197 -7.63 -10.55 -23.88
C VAL A 197 -8.31 -11.89 -23.57
N ILE A 198 -9.46 -12.16 -24.20
CA ILE A 198 -10.11 -13.49 -24.16
C ILE A 198 -9.22 -14.55 -24.81
N PHE A 199 -8.63 -14.24 -25.97
CA PHE A 199 -7.71 -15.13 -26.68
C PHE A 199 -6.46 -15.46 -25.85
N LEU A 200 -5.94 -14.47 -25.10
CA LEU A 200 -4.82 -14.65 -24.16
C LEU A 200 -5.17 -15.46 -22.91
N GLY A 201 -6.43 -15.88 -22.73
CA GLY A 201 -6.84 -16.78 -21.66
C GLY A 201 -7.59 -16.14 -20.50
N MET A 202 -7.98 -14.86 -20.60
CA MET A 202 -8.89 -14.27 -19.60
C MET A 202 -10.29 -14.84 -19.75
N ARG A 203 -10.84 -15.39 -18.65
CA ARG A 203 -12.16 -16.05 -18.65
C ARG A 203 -13.19 -15.42 -17.72
N ASP A 204 -12.77 -14.62 -16.74
CA ASP A 204 -13.70 -13.95 -15.83
C ASP A 204 -14.50 -12.85 -16.55
N PRO A 205 -15.85 -12.95 -16.62
CA PRO A 205 -16.66 -12.02 -17.39
C PRO A 205 -16.65 -10.59 -16.83
N MET A 206 -16.51 -10.41 -15.52
CA MET A 206 -16.46 -9.08 -14.91
C MET A 206 -15.11 -8.41 -15.15
N LEU A 207 -14.00 -9.16 -15.09
CA LEU A 207 -12.69 -8.63 -15.44
C LEU A 207 -12.58 -8.32 -16.93
N ILE A 208 -13.14 -9.15 -17.81
CA ILE A 208 -13.24 -8.87 -19.25
C ILE A 208 -14.04 -7.57 -19.48
N LEU A 209 -15.18 -7.40 -18.81
CA LEU A 209 -15.97 -6.18 -18.90
C LEU A 209 -15.19 -4.95 -18.40
N PHE A 210 -14.41 -5.09 -17.33
CA PHE A 210 -13.58 -4.01 -16.83
C PHE A 210 -12.48 -3.64 -17.82
N VAL A 211 -11.75 -4.62 -18.36
CA VAL A 211 -10.73 -4.37 -19.38
C VAL A 211 -11.37 -3.75 -20.63
N ALA A 212 -12.52 -4.25 -21.08
CA ALA A 212 -13.25 -3.69 -22.22
C ALA A 212 -13.59 -2.21 -22.00
N THR A 213 -14.15 -1.87 -20.85
CA THR A 213 -14.53 -0.47 -20.54
C THR A 213 -13.31 0.45 -20.34
N ALA A 214 -12.20 -0.07 -19.79
CA ALA A 214 -10.93 0.64 -19.71
C ALA A 214 -10.31 0.88 -21.10
N CYS A 215 -10.33 -0.12 -21.99
CA CYS A 215 -9.91 0.01 -23.38
C CYS A 215 -10.80 1.00 -24.14
N PHE A 216 -12.12 0.98 -23.91
CA PHE A 216 -13.03 1.97 -24.47
C PHE A 216 -12.64 3.38 -24.04
N ALA A 217 -12.40 3.60 -22.74
CA ALA A 217 -11.91 4.87 -22.24
C ALA A 217 -10.60 5.32 -22.91
N PHE A 218 -9.65 4.40 -23.06
CA PHE A 218 -8.38 4.65 -23.74
C PHE A 218 -8.60 5.07 -25.20
N TRP A 219 -9.30 4.26 -26.00
CA TRP A 219 -9.51 4.51 -27.43
C TRP A 219 -10.32 5.78 -27.69
N SER A 220 -11.34 6.05 -26.89
CA SER A 220 -12.15 7.26 -26.98
C SER A 220 -11.32 8.52 -26.73
N ASN A 221 -10.51 8.52 -25.67
CA ASN A 221 -9.65 9.67 -25.38
C ASN A 221 -8.47 9.78 -26.35
N LEU A 222 -7.98 8.68 -26.92
CA LEU A 222 -6.94 8.69 -27.95
C LEU A 222 -7.41 9.34 -29.26
N ILE A 223 -8.62 8.97 -29.73
CA ILE A 223 -9.21 9.57 -30.93
C ILE A 223 -9.45 11.09 -30.72
N VAL A 224 -9.97 11.46 -29.55
CA VAL A 224 -10.19 12.87 -29.21
C VAL A 224 -8.88 13.62 -29.03
N PHE A 225 -7.84 12.98 -28.49
CA PHE A 225 -6.50 13.55 -28.39
C PHE A 225 -5.96 13.95 -29.76
N PHE A 226 -5.99 13.05 -30.75
CA PHE A 226 -5.51 13.38 -32.10
C PHE A 226 -6.37 14.44 -32.79
N THR A 227 -7.68 14.46 -32.51
CA THR A 227 -8.58 15.50 -33.02
C THR A 227 -8.22 16.88 -32.44
N MET A 228 -7.95 16.95 -31.13
CA MET A 228 -7.57 18.20 -30.44
C MET A 228 -6.13 18.64 -30.76
N LEU A 229 -5.23 17.68 -31.00
CA LEU A 229 -3.85 17.96 -31.37
C LEU A 229 -3.75 18.74 -32.68
N ARG A 230 -4.66 18.48 -33.64
CA ARG A 230 -4.78 19.23 -34.89
C ARG A 230 -5.20 20.70 -34.69
N ILE A 231 -5.80 21.01 -33.53
CA ILE A 231 -6.20 22.38 -33.17
C ILE A 231 -5.06 23.08 -32.43
N SER A 232 -4.58 22.47 -31.34
CA SER A 232 -3.44 22.98 -30.56
C SER A 232 -3.00 21.96 -29.51
N TRP A 233 -1.69 21.81 -29.32
CA TRP A 233 -1.10 21.02 -28.24
C TRP A 233 -1.65 21.39 -26.85
N VAL A 234 -1.93 22.65 -26.58
CA VAL A 234 -2.40 23.10 -25.25
C VAL A 234 -3.81 22.57 -24.94
N THR A 235 -4.58 22.17 -25.96
CA THR A 235 -5.93 21.63 -25.78
C THR A 235 -5.94 20.14 -25.41
N THR A 236 -4.83 19.44 -25.56
CA THR A 236 -4.73 17.99 -25.38
C THR A 236 -4.56 17.53 -23.94
N GLY A 237 -4.39 18.43 -22.97
CA GLY A 237 -4.09 18.06 -21.58
C GLY A 237 -5.12 17.12 -20.93
N ALA A 238 -6.42 17.41 -21.11
CA ALA A 238 -7.48 16.56 -20.58
C ALA A 238 -7.51 15.16 -21.25
N PRO A 239 -7.61 15.03 -22.59
CA PRO A 239 -7.62 13.70 -23.20
C PRO A 239 -6.30 12.94 -22.97
N LEU A 240 -5.14 13.61 -22.89
CA LEU A 240 -3.87 12.95 -22.56
C LEU A 240 -3.88 12.36 -21.16
N SER A 241 -4.42 13.09 -20.18
CA SER A 241 -4.55 12.58 -18.81
C SER A 241 -5.45 11.35 -18.77
N HIS A 242 -6.59 11.41 -19.46
CA HIS A 242 -7.57 10.34 -19.48
C HIS A 242 -7.12 9.11 -20.27
N ILE A 243 -6.29 9.26 -21.32
CA ILE A 243 -5.57 8.13 -21.95
C ILE A 243 -4.77 7.39 -20.89
N GLY A 244 -4.01 8.12 -20.07
CA GLY A 244 -3.22 7.53 -19.00
C GLY A 244 -4.05 6.78 -17.97
N VAL A 245 -5.23 7.32 -17.59
CA VAL A 245 -6.17 6.62 -16.70
C VAL A 245 -6.70 5.33 -17.34
N GLY A 246 -7.10 5.36 -18.62
CA GLY A 246 -7.56 4.16 -19.32
C GLY A 246 -6.49 3.06 -19.39
N MET A 247 -5.23 3.45 -19.66
CA MET A 247 -4.08 2.54 -19.64
C MET A 247 -3.82 1.95 -18.26
N LEU A 248 -3.84 2.79 -17.23
CA LEU A 248 -3.61 2.38 -15.85
C LEU A 248 -4.67 1.38 -15.38
N LEU A 249 -5.96 1.65 -15.65
CA LEU A 249 -7.06 0.73 -15.28
C LEU A 249 -6.94 -0.63 -15.98
N ALA A 250 -6.67 -0.63 -17.29
CA ALA A 250 -6.47 -1.87 -18.03
C ALA A 250 -5.23 -2.64 -17.54
N ALA A 251 -4.12 -1.94 -17.30
CA ALA A 251 -2.88 -2.55 -16.85
C ALA A 251 -3.00 -3.17 -15.46
N ILE A 252 -3.72 -2.54 -14.51
CA ILE A 252 -3.97 -3.11 -13.19
C ILE A 252 -4.69 -4.45 -13.30
N VAL A 253 -5.77 -4.52 -14.09
CA VAL A 253 -6.57 -5.75 -14.22
C VAL A 253 -5.81 -6.85 -14.96
N ILE A 254 -5.15 -6.49 -16.07
CA ILE A 254 -4.38 -7.45 -16.89
C ILE A 254 -3.17 -7.97 -16.09
N SER A 255 -2.40 -7.07 -15.46
CA SER A 255 -1.23 -7.45 -14.65
C SER A 255 -1.63 -8.34 -13.49
N SER A 256 -2.69 -7.97 -12.75
CA SER A 256 -3.17 -8.76 -11.61
C SER A 256 -3.74 -10.11 -12.00
N TYR A 257 -4.42 -10.23 -13.14
CA TYR A 257 -5.02 -11.50 -13.58
C TYR A 257 -3.97 -12.48 -14.12
N PHE A 258 -2.97 -11.96 -14.85
CA PHE A 258 -1.90 -12.78 -15.43
C PHE A 258 -0.64 -12.85 -14.55
N GLU A 259 -0.71 -12.35 -13.31
CA GLU A 259 0.37 -12.49 -12.34
C GLU A 259 0.62 -13.96 -12.05
N GLN A 260 1.90 -14.34 -12.07
CA GLN A 260 2.34 -15.66 -11.63
C GLN A 260 3.19 -15.45 -10.37
N ASN A 261 2.84 -16.13 -9.30
CA ASN A 261 3.64 -16.11 -8.07
C ASN A 261 3.94 -17.54 -7.60
N GLU A 262 5.11 -17.70 -7.00
CA GLU A 262 5.56 -18.95 -6.42
C GLU A 262 6.25 -18.64 -5.09
N ARG A 263 5.84 -19.34 -4.02
CA ARG A 263 6.52 -19.28 -2.73
C ARG A 263 7.49 -20.44 -2.63
N VAL A 264 8.74 -20.12 -2.34
CA VAL A 264 9.82 -21.10 -2.31
C VAL A 264 10.68 -20.91 -1.07
N VAL A 265 11.10 -22.03 -0.49
CA VAL A 265 12.14 -22.06 0.54
C VAL A 265 13.45 -22.44 -0.16
N LEU A 266 14.37 -21.48 -0.28
CA LEU A 266 15.71 -21.74 -0.79
C LEU A 266 16.61 -22.19 0.36
N GLN A 267 17.39 -23.24 0.12
CA GLN A 267 18.47 -23.64 1.00
C GLN A 267 19.78 -22.98 0.55
N ARG A 268 20.60 -22.60 1.51
CA ARG A 268 21.88 -21.95 1.23
C ARG A 268 22.78 -22.82 0.35
N ASP A 269 23.36 -22.20 -0.66
CA ASP A 269 24.28 -22.77 -1.65
C ASP A 269 23.68 -23.93 -2.48
N VAL A 270 22.36 -24.18 -2.37
CA VAL A 270 21.63 -25.17 -3.18
C VAL A 270 20.90 -24.45 -4.30
N ALA A 271 21.23 -24.81 -5.54
CA ALA A 271 20.52 -24.32 -6.71
C ALA A 271 19.15 -25.00 -6.83
N GLN A 272 18.09 -24.21 -6.77
CA GLN A 272 16.71 -24.70 -6.88
C GLN A 272 16.01 -24.06 -8.08
N GLN A 273 15.22 -24.87 -8.80
CA GLN A 273 14.41 -24.36 -9.90
C GLN A 273 13.15 -23.69 -9.34
N VAL A 274 12.92 -22.43 -9.70
CA VAL A 274 11.76 -21.63 -9.30
C VAL A 274 11.19 -20.99 -10.56
N MET A 275 9.95 -21.34 -10.92
CA MET A 275 9.40 -21.04 -12.23
C MET A 275 10.35 -21.44 -13.38
N ASN A 276 10.81 -20.46 -14.17
CA ASN A 276 11.75 -20.65 -15.28
C ASN A 276 13.20 -20.24 -14.91
N TYR A 277 13.47 -20.01 -13.63
CA TYR A 277 14.75 -19.53 -13.11
C TYR A 277 15.44 -20.60 -12.27
N GLN A 278 16.76 -20.69 -12.37
CA GLN A 278 17.57 -21.40 -11.39
C GLN A 278 18.06 -20.39 -10.36
N MET A 279 17.64 -20.55 -9.11
CA MET A 279 17.95 -19.62 -8.03
C MET A 279 18.85 -20.30 -6.99
N THR A 280 19.91 -19.62 -6.58
CA THR A 280 20.82 -20.07 -5.52
C THR A 280 20.91 -18.99 -4.46
N TYR A 281 20.57 -19.33 -3.21
CA TYR A 281 20.72 -18.42 -2.08
C TYR A 281 22.15 -18.50 -1.54
N GLU A 282 22.92 -17.41 -1.64
CA GLU A 282 24.35 -17.37 -1.30
C GLU A 282 24.63 -16.83 0.12
N GLY A 283 23.58 -16.49 0.88
CA GLY A 283 23.70 -15.94 2.23
C GLY A 283 23.42 -14.43 2.32
N PHE A 284 23.86 -13.82 3.42
CA PHE A 284 23.72 -12.39 3.68
C PHE A 284 25.06 -11.65 3.61
N THR A 285 25.03 -10.43 3.08
CA THR A 285 26.08 -9.43 3.25
C THR A 285 25.60 -8.41 4.27
N SER A 286 26.25 -8.34 5.43
CA SER A 286 25.99 -7.27 6.40
C SER A 286 26.43 -5.92 5.82
N ALA A 287 25.53 -4.95 5.78
CA ALA A 287 25.82 -3.60 5.36
C ALA A 287 26.05 -2.70 6.59
N GLU A 288 26.99 -1.76 6.52
CA GLU A 288 27.31 -0.81 7.62
C GLU A 288 26.09 0.02 8.08
N ASN A 289 25.06 0.13 7.24
CA ASN A 289 23.82 0.86 7.52
C ASN A 289 22.74 0.00 8.23
N GLY A 290 23.05 -1.23 8.64
CA GLY A 290 22.11 -2.14 9.30
C GLY A 290 21.03 -2.72 8.38
N LYS A 291 21.20 -2.61 7.07
CA LYS A 291 20.32 -3.23 6.07
C LYS A 291 20.97 -4.47 5.49
N ASP A 292 20.78 -5.60 6.13
CA ASP A 292 21.35 -6.86 5.68
C ASP A 292 20.82 -7.20 4.28
N ILE A 293 21.75 -7.44 3.35
CA ILE A 293 21.46 -7.74 1.95
C ILE A 293 21.47 -9.25 1.79
N VAL A 294 20.39 -9.80 1.29
CA VAL A 294 20.33 -11.20 0.86
C VAL A 294 20.93 -11.29 -0.53
N ASN A 295 21.84 -12.23 -0.76
CA ASN A 295 22.40 -12.49 -2.08
C ASN A 295 21.70 -13.71 -2.70
N ILE A 296 21.02 -13.50 -3.81
CA ILE A 296 20.37 -14.60 -4.56
C ILE A 296 20.85 -14.53 -6.00
N ASN A 297 21.58 -15.55 -6.42
CA ASN A 297 22.03 -15.67 -7.80
C ASN A 297 20.93 -16.31 -8.63
N ILE A 298 20.53 -15.61 -9.69
CA ILE A 298 19.42 -16.01 -10.54
C ILE A 298 19.92 -16.19 -11.97
N ASN A 299 19.81 -17.42 -12.46
CA ASN A 299 20.20 -17.80 -13.81
C ASN A 299 18.96 -18.10 -14.67
N SER A 300 18.92 -17.51 -15.87
CA SER A 300 17.90 -17.75 -16.88
C SER A 300 18.51 -17.72 -18.27
N SER A 301 18.41 -18.83 -19.01
CA SER A 301 18.68 -18.94 -20.45
C SER A 301 19.95 -18.21 -20.93
N GLY A 302 21.06 -18.37 -20.20
CA GLY A 302 22.37 -17.80 -20.56
C GLY A 302 22.70 -16.43 -19.97
N SER A 303 21.85 -15.88 -19.12
CA SER A 303 22.15 -14.67 -18.34
C SER A 303 22.00 -14.95 -16.84
N SER A 304 22.99 -14.53 -16.06
CA SER A 304 22.91 -14.52 -14.60
C SER A 304 22.82 -13.08 -14.08
N TYR A 305 22.15 -12.91 -12.96
CA TYR A 305 22.21 -11.66 -12.20
C TYR A 305 22.06 -11.97 -10.71
N LEU A 306 22.64 -11.10 -9.89
CA LEU A 306 22.54 -11.18 -8.44
C LEU A 306 21.41 -10.24 -7.98
N ALA A 307 20.39 -10.82 -7.36
CA ALA A 307 19.30 -10.08 -6.74
C ALA A 307 19.63 -9.77 -5.29
N HIS A 308 19.25 -8.58 -4.83
CA HIS A 308 19.60 -8.04 -3.51
C HIS A 308 18.37 -7.65 -2.67
N PRO A 309 17.45 -8.58 -2.38
CA PRO A 309 16.38 -8.29 -1.42
C PRO A 309 16.98 -8.00 -0.03
N ARG A 310 16.27 -7.23 0.79
CA ARG A 310 16.82 -6.78 2.08
C ARG A 310 15.88 -7.04 3.23
N PHE A 311 16.49 -7.35 4.37
CA PHE A 311 15.87 -7.26 5.69
C PHE A 311 16.54 -6.11 6.44
N TYR A 312 15.74 -5.25 7.06
CA TYR A 312 16.30 -4.21 7.92
C TYR A 312 15.34 -3.83 9.02
N TYR A 313 15.84 -3.63 10.24
CA TYR A 313 15.03 -3.04 11.28
C TYR A 313 14.98 -1.53 11.09
N SER A 314 13.79 -0.97 10.95
CA SER A 314 13.64 0.48 10.91
C SER A 314 13.48 1.00 12.33
N GLY A 315 14.50 1.67 12.88
CA GLY A 315 14.37 2.37 14.17
C GLY A 315 13.26 3.44 14.16
N TYR A 316 12.94 3.99 12.98
CA TYR A 316 11.85 4.95 12.79
C TYR A 316 10.46 4.32 12.88
N ASN A 317 10.27 3.12 12.32
CA ASN A 317 8.99 2.40 12.34
C ASN A 317 8.92 1.30 13.41
N GLN A 318 10.00 1.13 14.18
CA GLN A 318 10.21 0.09 15.19
C GLN A 318 9.74 -1.30 14.76
N SER A 319 10.08 -1.69 13.53
CA SER A 319 9.65 -2.97 12.96
C SER A 319 10.62 -3.46 11.90
N LEU A 320 10.63 -4.78 11.70
CA LEU A 320 11.39 -5.45 10.64
C LEU A 320 10.77 -5.13 9.28
N MET A 321 11.53 -4.43 8.45
CA MET A 321 11.17 -4.10 7.09
C MET A 321 11.77 -5.10 6.11
N ARG A 322 11.04 -5.29 5.01
CA ARG A 322 11.38 -6.21 3.92
C ARG A 322 11.34 -5.41 2.62
N GLU A 323 12.45 -5.40 1.90
CA GLU A 323 12.56 -4.72 0.60
C GLU A 323 12.74 -5.78 -0.49
N PRO A 324 11.82 -5.90 -1.45
CA PRO A 324 11.98 -6.82 -2.56
C PRO A 324 13.05 -6.30 -3.53
N ASP A 325 13.75 -7.22 -4.19
CA ASP A 325 14.51 -6.89 -5.40
C ASP A 325 13.56 -6.91 -6.61
N VAL A 326 13.60 -5.86 -7.42
CA VAL A 326 12.70 -5.71 -8.57
C VAL A 326 13.52 -5.56 -9.84
N ARG A 327 13.47 -6.57 -10.71
CA ARG A 327 14.04 -6.51 -12.04
C ARG A 327 12.97 -6.10 -13.04
N ALA A 328 12.97 -4.82 -13.41
CA ALA A 328 12.06 -4.27 -14.40
C ALA A 328 12.45 -4.72 -15.82
N ASN A 329 11.48 -5.23 -16.59
CA ASN A 329 11.64 -5.44 -18.03
C ASN A 329 10.49 -4.79 -18.80
N PHE A 330 10.61 -4.76 -20.12
CA PHE A 330 9.58 -4.17 -20.97
C PHE A 330 8.23 -4.91 -20.88
N LEU A 331 8.26 -6.25 -20.83
CA LEU A 331 7.06 -7.11 -20.86
C LEU A 331 6.57 -7.52 -19.48
N TYR A 332 7.47 -7.66 -18.51
CA TYR A 332 7.14 -8.08 -17.16
C TYR A 332 8.20 -7.61 -16.16
N ASP A 333 7.77 -7.39 -14.93
CA ASP A 333 8.67 -7.16 -13.81
C ASP A 333 8.78 -8.44 -13.00
N LEU A 334 10.00 -8.77 -12.57
CA LEU A 334 10.27 -9.89 -11.69
C LEU A 334 10.56 -9.35 -10.28
N TYR A 335 9.72 -9.75 -9.34
CA TYR A 335 9.83 -9.39 -7.92
C TYR A 335 10.37 -10.59 -7.16
N ILE A 336 11.38 -10.36 -6.32
CA ILE A 336 11.91 -11.34 -5.39
C ILE A 336 11.75 -10.76 -4.00
N SER A 337 10.71 -11.22 -3.31
CA SER A 337 10.28 -10.64 -2.05
C SER A 337 10.70 -11.54 -0.89
N PRO A 338 11.54 -11.06 0.04
CA PRO A 338 11.91 -11.84 1.20
C PRO A 338 10.73 -11.92 2.17
N LEU A 339 10.38 -13.12 2.60
CA LEU A 339 9.29 -13.33 3.57
C LEU A 339 9.83 -13.65 4.95
N GLU A 340 10.68 -14.66 5.05
CA GLU A 340 11.19 -15.17 6.33
C GLU A 340 12.58 -15.74 6.11
N HIS A 341 13.43 -15.61 7.11
CA HIS A 341 14.75 -16.22 7.13
C HIS A 341 14.84 -17.09 8.37
N ARG A 342 15.21 -18.36 8.17
CA ARG A 342 15.45 -19.32 9.24
C ARG A 342 16.92 -19.67 9.19
N LYS A 343 17.67 -19.15 10.17
CA LYS A 343 19.07 -19.48 10.31
C LYS A 343 19.21 -20.99 10.44
N GLY A 344 20.13 -21.53 9.66
CA GLY A 344 20.54 -22.92 9.77
C GLY A 344 21.21 -23.13 11.12
N GLU A 345 20.44 -23.49 12.13
CA GLU A 345 20.97 -23.87 13.42
C GLU A 345 21.47 -25.32 13.36
N GLN A 346 22.52 -25.60 14.13
CA GLN A 346 22.94 -26.98 14.40
C GLN A 346 21.68 -27.76 14.82
N ALA A 347 21.48 -28.96 14.29
CA ALA A 347 20.41 -29.81 14.79
C ALA A 347 20.63 -29.92 16.30
N ASP A 348 19.75 -29.25 17.02
CA ASP A 348 19.98 -28.93 18.41
C ASP A 348 19.78 -30.23 19.17
N HIS A 349 20.86 -30.86 19.61
CA HIS A 349 20.78 -32.08 20.41
C HIS A 349 20.22 -31.81 21.81
N GLY A 350 19.88 -30.56 22.11
CA GLY A 350 19.09 -30.22 23.28
C GLY A 350 17.61 -30.44 23.06
N SER A 351 16.95 -30.91 24.11
CA SER A 351 15.51 -31.08 24.07
C SER A 351 14.84 -29.72 24.10
N HIS A 352 14.03 -29.40 23.10
CA HIS A 352 13.18 -28.22 23.14
C HIS A 352 11.91 -28.50 23.93
N LEU A 353 11.50 -27.54 24.75
CA LEU A 353 10.27 -27.63 25.52
C LEU A 353 9.44 -26.37 25.34
N ARG A 354 8.19 -26.55 24.92
CA ARG A 354 7.22 -25.46 24.84
C ARG A 354 6.26 -25.56 26.02
N LEU A 355 6.24 -24.55 26.88
CA LEU A 355 5.42 -24.52 28.09
C LEU A 355 4.55 -23.27 28.11
N THR A 356 3.30 -23.43 28.53
CA THR A 356 2.44 -22.33 28.97
C THR A 356 2.53 -22.11 30.49
N LYS A 357 2.26 -20.89 30.96
CA LYS A 357 2.36 -20.58 32.39
C LYS A 357 1.48 -21.51 33.23
N GLY A 358 2.09 -22.21 34.19
CA GLY A 358 1.42 -23.19 35.05
C GLY A 358 1.45 -24.62 34.52
N GLU A 359 2.10 -24.86 33.38
CA GLU A 359 2.24 -26.18 32.77
C GLU A 359 3.51 -26.90 33.28
N LYS A 360 3.40 -28.22 33.43
CA LYS A 360 4.50 -29.12 33.77
C LYS A 360 4.73 -30.07 32.61
N GLN A 361 5.97 -30.17 32.13
CA GLN A 361 6.32 -31.13 31.10
C GLN A 361 7.69 -31.75 31.38
N ARG A 362 7.85 -33.01 30.99
CA ARG A 362 9.04 -33.80 31.30
C ARG A 362 10.02 -33.77 30.14
N VAL A 363 11.31 -33.63 30.44
CA VAL A 363 12.44 -33.64 29.50
C VAL A 363 13.53 -34.53 30.08
N GLY A 364 13.77 -35.67 29.42
CA GLY A 364 14.63 -36.72 29.98
C GLY A 364 14.16 -37.17 31.37
N ASP A 365 15.07 -37.12 32.34
CA ASP A 365 14.80 -37.48 33.74
C ASP A 365 14.20 -36.34 34.57
N TYR A 366 14.02 -35.14 34.00
CA TYR A 366 13.61 -33.94 34.71
C TYR A 366 12.16 -33.53 34.40
N GLU A 367 11.40 -33.11 35.41
CA GLU A 367 10.12 -32.42 35.27
C GLU A 367 10.33 -30.91 35.34
N VAL A 368 9.90 -30.19 34.30
CA VAL A 368 10.06 -28.74 34.18
C VAL A 368 8.70 -28.08 34.37
N TYR A 369 8.62 -27.16 35.34
CA TYR A 369 7.45 -26.38 35.65
C TYR A 369 7.68 -24.90 35.36
N PHE A 370 6.83 -24.30 34.50
CA PHE A 370 6.92 -22.87 34.20
C PHE A 370 6.06 -22.05 35.17
N VAL A 371 6.72 -21.35 36.09
CA VAL A 371 6.07 -20.56 37.16
C VAL A 371 5.55 -19.22 36.63
N GLY A 372 6.33 -18.53 35.79
CA GLY A 372 5.96 -17.24 35.21
C GLY A 372 7.17 -16.38 34.81
N PHE A 373 6.91 -15.17 34.33
CA PHE A 373 7.96 -14.25 33.88
C PHE A 373 8.48 -13.37 35.02
N GLU A 374 9.75 -13.01 34.92
CA GLU A 374 10.41 -12.00 35.74
C GLU A 374 10.91 -10.87 34.83
N MET A 375 10.46 -9.65 35.08
CA MET A 375 10.92 -8.47 34.37
C MET A 375 11.79 -7.66 35.33
N ALA A 376 13.06 -7.46 34.97
CA ALA A 376 13.99 -6.65 35.74
C ALA A 376 14.60 -5.56 34.86
N ASN A 377 14.70 -4.34 35.42
CA ASN A 377 15.56 -3.32 34.81
C ASN A 377 17.00 -3.79 35.01
N HIS A 378 17.67 -4.12 33.90
CA HIS A 378 19.11 -4.28 33.95
C HIS A 378 19.65 -2.89 34.30
N GLY A 379 20.52 -2.75 35.30
CA GLY A 379 20.90 -1.46 35.91
C GLY A 379 21.49 -0.38 34.98
N GLU A 380 21.47 -0.57 33.66
CA GLU A 380 21.78 0.40 32.63
C GLU A 380 20.52 1.01 31.99
N PRO A 381 20.48 2.33 31.75
CA PRO A 381 19.34 2.99 31.13
C PRO A 381 19.05 2.45 29.72
N GLY A 382 17.83 1.93 29.52
CA GLY A 382 17.35 1.46 28.22
C GLY A 382 17.58 -0.02 27.92
N MET A 383 18.03 -0.80 28.90
CA MET A 383 18.11 -2.26 28.81
C MET A 383 17.03 -2.95 29.67
N VAL A 384 16.30 -3.88 29.06
CA VAL A 384 15.24 -4.65 29.75
C VAL A 384 15.63 -6.12 29.74
N ARG A 385 15.64 -6.75 30.92
CA ARG A 385 15.85 -8.20 31.05
C ARG A 385 14.50 -8.88 31.26
N VAL A 386 14.18 -9.83 30.39
CA VAL A 386 12.99 -10.68 30.49
C VAL A 386 13.44 -12.10 30.81
N GLY A 387 13.16 -12.57 32.02
CA GLY A 387 13.45 -13.92 32.49
C GLY A 387 12.21 -14.80 32.56
N ALA A 388 12.39 -16.11 32.42
CA ALA A 388 11.37 -17.12 32.67
C ALA A 388 11.73 -17.91 33.93
N HIS A 389 10.91 -17.87 34.97
CA HIS A 389 11.15 -18.60 36.21
C HIS A 389 10.70 -20.06 36.08
N LEU A 390 11.67 -20.97 36.17
CA LEU A 390 11.49 -22.41 36.04
C LEU A 390 11.79 -23.12 37.34
N GLU A 391 10.98 -24.13 37.65
CA GLU A 391 11.30 -25.16 38.65
C GLU A 391 11.56 -26.46 37.92
N ILE A 392 12.80 -26.93 37.98
CA ILE A 392 13.25 -28.18 37.34
C ILE A 392 13.46 -29.20 38.46
N SER A 393 12.73 -30.32 38.44
CA SER A 393 12.85 -31.38 39.45
C SER A 393 13.34 -32.68 38.84
N ASP A 394 14.25 -33.37 39.54
CA ASP A 394 14.75 -34.71 39.16
C ASP A 394 14.03 -35.85 39.92
N GLY A 395 12.91 -35.52 40.58
CA GLY A 395 12.13 -36.40 41.44
C GLY A 395 12.61 -36.48 42.90
N THR A 396 13.82 -36.00 43.19
CA THR A 396 14.42 -35.97 44.54
C THR A 396 14.66 -34.53 45.02
N ASP A 397 15.24 -33.70 44.16
CA ASP A 397 15.55 -32.31 44.40
C ASP A 397 14.79 -31.41 43.40
N THR A 398 14.65 -30.12 43.74
CA THR A 398 14.04 -29.11 42.88
C THR A 398 14.98 -27.92 42.74
N TYR A 399 15.34 -27.59 41.50
CA TYR A 399 16.24 -26.52 41.12
C TYR A 399 15.44 -25.35 40.56
N LYS A 400 15.69 -24.14 41.08
CA LYS A 400 15.10 -22.90 40.57
C LYS A 400 16.05 -22.26 39.59
N VAL A 401 15.61 -22.06 38.36
CA VAL A 401 16.45 -21.57 37.26
C VAL A 401 15.70 -20.48 36.50
N VAL A 402 16.39 -19.38 36.17
CA VAL A 402 15.78 -18.22 35.50
C VAL A 402 16.56 -17.85 34.23
N PRO A 403 16.40 -18.62 33.13
CA PRO A 403 16.92 -18.20 31.83
C PRO A 403 16.26 -16.89 31.40
N GLY A 404 16.97 -16.05 30.65
CA GLY A 404 16.46 -14.76 30.23
C GLY A 404 17.05 -14.24 28.94
N VAL A 405 16.45 -13.16 28.44
CA VAL A 405 16.91 -12.42 27.27
C VAL A 405 17.04 -10.95 27.66
N ILE A 406 18.18 -10.36 27.32
CA ILE A 406 18.48 -8.94 27.52
C ILE A 406 18.23 -8.22 26.20
N TYR A 407 17.34 -7.22 26.24
CA TYR A 407 17.03 -6.35 25.12
C TYR A 407 17.72 -5.00 25.29
N GLY A 408 18.63 -4.66 24.38
CA GLY A 408 19.31 -3.35 24.29
C GLY A 408 19.16 -2.70 22.92
N GLN A 409 19.61 -1.44 22.78
CA GLN A 409 19.39 -0.61 21.58
C GLN A 409 19.85 -1.23 20.26
N ASN A 410 20.80 -2.18 20.28
CA ASN A 410 21.33 -2.88 19.10
C ASN A 410 21.81 -4.32 19.39
N ARG A 411 21.44 -4.91 20.52
CA ARG A 411 21.87 -6.27 20.91
C ARG A 411 20.76 -7.01 21.63
N GLN A 412 20.61 -8.28 21.26
CA GLN A 412 19.85 -9.27 21.99
C GLN A 412 20.86 -10.30 22.50
N GLU A 413 20.99 -10.42 23.81
CA GLU A 413 21.88 -11.39 24.45
C GLU A 413 21.04 -12.38 25.25
N ALA A 414 21.22 -13.67 25.00
CA ALA A 414 20.56 -14.74 25.75
C ALA A 414 21.39 -15.11 26.97
N GLU A 415 20.72 -15.22 28.12
CA GLU A 415 21.30 -15.66 29.39
C GLU A 415 20.75 -17.05 29.71
N ALA A 416 21.63 -18.05 29.70
CA ALA A 416 21.28 -19.42 30.06
C ALA A 416 21.34 -19.61 31.58
N GLY A 417 20.36 -20.31 32.14
CA GLY A 417 20.41 -20.79 33.51
C GLY A 417 21.02 -22.19 33.58
N GLN A 418 21.72 -22.52 34.67
CA GLN A 418 22.41 -23.81 34.82
C GLN A 418 21.84 -24.63 35.98
N PHE A 419 21.82 -25.96 35.84
CA PHE A 419 21.39 -26.90 36.89
C PHE A 419 22.21 -28.19 36.83
N PRO A 420 22.38 -28.94 37.95
CA PRO A 420 23.24 -30.11 37.99
C PRO A 420 22.65 -31.35 37.29
N LEU A 421 23.53 -32.13 36.66
CA LEU A 421 23.20 -33.39 35.98
C LEU A 421 23.28 -34.59 36.94
N LYS A 422 22.19 -35.38 37.00
CA LYS A 422 22.15 -36.63 37.77
C LYS A 422 23.08 -37.67 37.13
N ASN A 423 23.80 -38.43 37.95
CA ASN A 423 24.66 -39.56 37.56
C ASN A 423 25.86 -39.26 36.62
N ARG A 424 26.30 -38.00 36.45
CA ARG A 424 27.43 -37.64 35.57
C ARG A 424 28.67 -37.05 36.27
N GLY A 425 28.81 -37.26 37.57
CA GLY A 425 29.94 -36.78 38.41
C GLY A 425 29.66 -35.43 39.08
N GLU A 426 30.36 -35.12 40.19
CA GLU A 426 30.06 -34.00 41.10
C GLU A 426 30.05 -32.58 40.46
N ASN A 427 30.50 -32.42 39.21
CA ASN A 427 30.60 -31.11 38.53
C ASN A 427 29.89 -31.04 37.16
N ALA A 428 29.11 -32.05 36.76
CA ALA A 428 28.40 -31.98 35.49
C ALA A 428 27.13 -31.12 35.61
N THR A 429 27.01 -30.09 34.76
CA THR A 429 25.85 -29.20 34.72
C THR A 429 25.22 -29.20 33.33
N ALA A 430 23.90 -29.06 33.29
CA ALA A 430 23.13 -28.78 32.08
C ALA A 430 22.75 -27.30 32.06
N SER A 431 22.60 -26.74 30.87
CA SER A 431 22.13 -25.37 30.68
C SER A 431 20.70 -25.39 30.13
N VAL A 432 19.92 -24.36 30.45
CA VAL A 432 18.64 -24.07 29.85
C VAL A 432 18.65 -22.62 29.38
N SER A 433 18.27 -22.36 28.13
CA SER A 433 18.17 -21.02 27.55
C SER A 433 16.76 -20.75 27.03
N LEU A 434 16.39 -19.47 26.98
CA LEU A 434 15.10 -19.02 26.48
C LEU A 434 15.23 -18.72 24.98
N HIS A 435 14.65 -19.56 24.14
CA HIS A 435 14.76 -19.48 22.67
C HIS A 435 13.61 -18.68 22.05
N GLY A 436 12.41 -18.78 22.63
CA GLY A 436 11.22 -18.07 22.17
C GLY A 436 10.35 -17.61 23.34
N LEU A 437 9.72 -16.44 23.20
CA LEU A 437 8.82 -15.89 24.21
C LEU A 437 7.62 -15.24 23.52
N ASN A 438 6.43 -15.70 23.87
CA ASN A 438 5.17 -15.07 23.51
C ASN A 438 4.46 -14.61 24.80
N ALA A 439 4.56 -13.31 25.09
CA ALA A 439 4.02 -12.72 26.30
C ALA A 439 2.48 -12.77 26.34
N ASP A 440 1.81 -12.67 25.19
CA ASP A 440 0.35 -12.66 25.06
C ASP A 440 -0.25 -14.04 25.36
N GLU A 441 0.39 -15.09 24.84
CA GLU A 441 0.00 -16.49 25.09
C GLU A 441 0.56 -17.05 26.41
N LYS A 442 1.35 -16.25 27.14
CA LYS A 442 2.12 -16.68 28.33
C LYS A 442 2.88 -17.98 28.07
N MET A 443 3.54 -18.03 26.93
CA MET A 443 4.17 -19.22 26.40
C MET A 443 5.67 -18.97 26.20
N ILE A 444 6.47 -19.97 26.55
CA ILE A 444 7.92 -19.95 26.40
C ILE A 444 8.38 -21.18 25.62
N GLU A 445 9.45 -20.99 24.86
CA GLU A 445 10.20 -22.05 24.21
C GLU A 445 11.59 -22.09 24.84
N LEU A 446 11.88 -23.22 25.49
CA LEU A 446 13.11 -23.49 26.20
C LEU A 446 13.99 -24.43 25.38
N HIS A 447 15.29 -24.24 25.50
CA HIS A 447 16.31 -25.09 24.92
C HIS A 447 17.24 -25.62 26.03
N PHE A 448 17.51 -26.92 26.06
CA PHE A 448 18.31 -27.58 27.11
C PHE A 448 19.58 -28.23 26.57
N GLU A 449 20.78 -27.76 26.93
CA GLU A 449 22.04 -28.41 26.54
C GLU A 449 22.57 -29.36 27.62
N GLY A 450 23.17 -30.48 27.22
CA GLY A 450 23.92 -31.38 28.12
C GLY A 450 23.15 -32.60 28.69
N LEU A 451 21.84 -32.74 28.41
CA LEU A 451 21.00 -33.84 28.92
C LEU A 451 21.22 -35.21 28.24
N GLY A 452 21.90 -35.27 27.08
CA GLY A 452 22.51 -36.47 26.50
C GLY A 452 21.59 -37.56 25.92
N THR A 453 21.58 -37.66 24.59
CA THR A 453 21.73 -38.93 23.86
C THR A 453 22.82 -38.73 22.80
N ASP A 454 23.86 -39.57 22.83
CA ASP A 454 25.10 -39.42 22.06
C ASP A 454 24.94 -39.62 20.55
N GLY A 455 25.73 -38.87 19.77
CA GLY A 455 26.65 -39.53 18.83
C GLY A 455 26.25 -39.70 17.36
N GLN A 456 25.56 -38.74 16.73
CA GLN A 456 25.61 -38.59 15.27
C GLN A 456 26.02 -37.16 14.94
N SER A 457 27.01 -37.00 14.07
CA SER A 457 27.38 -35.70 13.51
C SER A 457 26.14 -35.03 12.95
N ALA A 458 25.61 -34.02 13.66
CA ALA A 458 24.47 -33.25 13.21
C ALA A 458 24.82 -32.60 11.87
N GLU A 459 24.13 -32.99 10.80
CA GLU A 459 24.03 -32.12 9.63
C GLU A 459 23.35 -30.83 10.13
N THR A 460 24.10 -29.73 10.19
CA THR A 460 23.54 -28.39 10.33
C THR A 460 22.38 -28.27 9.36
N ALA A 461 21.18 -27.97 9.84
CA ALA A 461 20.08 -27.69 8.93
C ALA A 461 20.55 -26.53 8.03
N PRO A 462 20.53 -26.67 6.70
CA PRO A 462 21.05 -25.65 5.83
C PRO A 462 20.24 -24.38 6.06
N ASP A 463 20.92 -23.25 6.09
CA ASP A 463 20.29 -21.95 6.24
C ASP A 463 19.19 -21.74 5.19
N GLN A 464 17.98 -21.39 5.63
CA GLN A 464 16.79 -21.34 4.77
C GLN A 464 16.26 -19.93 4.62
N LEU A 465 15.83 -19.63 3.40
CA LEU A 465 15.21 -18.36 3.05
C LEU A 465 13.88 -18.62 2.34
N LEU A 466 12.79 -18.20 2.97
CA LEU A 466 11.47 -18.19 2.36
C LEU A 466 11.29 -16.92 1.54
N LEU A 467 10.99 -17.09 0.26
CA LEU A 467 10.77 -16.02 -0.70
C LEU A 467 9.42 -16.16 -1.38
N GLU A 468 8.88 -15.04 -1.83
CA GLU A 468 7.85 -15.00 -2.86
C GLU A 468 8.44 -14.42 -4.14
N VAL A 469 8.45 -15.23 -5.20
CA VAL A 469 8.87 -14.82 -6.53
C VAL A 469 7.63 -14.54 -7.35
N SER A 470 7.49 -13.31 -7.84
CA SER A 470 6.30 -12.88 -8.58
C SER A 470 6.67 -12.25 -9.91
N ARG A 471 6.06 -12.75 -10.99
CA ARG A 471 6.16 -12.23 -12.35
C ARG A 471 4.91 -11.43 -12.67
N LYS A 472 5.05 -10.11 -12.75
CA LYS A 472 3.94 -9.17 -13.01
C LYS A 472 4.02 -8.61 -14.44
N PRO A 473 3.14 -9.02 -15.35
CA PRO A 473 3.20 -8.58 -16.74
C PRO A 473 2.71 -7.13 -16.93
N PHE A 474 3.25 -6.44 -17.94
CA PHE A 474 2.79 -5.12 -18.40
C PHE A 474 2.83 -3.98 -17.37
N MET A 475 3.68 -4.06 -16.34
CA MET A 475 3.90 -2.96 -15.40
C MET A 475 4.42 -1.68 -16.08
N SER A 476 5.15 -1.81 -17.19
CA SER A 476 5.55 -0.69 -18.05
C SER A 476 4.36 0.13 -18.58
N VAL A 477 3.22 -0.52 -18.88
CA VAL A 477 1.99 0.14 -19.33
C VAL A 477 1.35 0.94 -18.20
N LEU A 478 1.37 0.40 -16.97
CA LEU A 478 0.91 1.09 -15.77
C LEU A 478 1.72 2.36 -15.51
N TRP A 479 3.05 2.26 -15.57
CA TRP A 479 3.95 3.41 -15.40
C TRP A 479 3.79 4.45 -16.49
N LEU A 480 3.69 4.02 -17.76
CA LEU A 480 3.43 4.91 -18.88
C LEU A 480 2.09 5.65 -18.69
N GLY A 481 1.04 4.94 -18.25
CA GLY A 481 -0.25 5.55 -17.92
C GLY A 481 -0.10 6.66 -16.86
N SER A 482 0.65 6.38 -15.79
CA SER A 482 0.93 7.35 -14.72
C SER A 482 1.67 8.59 -15.22
N ILE A 483 2.68 8.40 -16.07
CA ILE A 483 3.42 9.50 -16.70
C ILE A 483 2.50 10.36 -17.58
N LEU A 484 1.62 9.74 -18.36
CA LEU A 484 0.67 10.45 -19.22
C LEU A 484 -0.38 11.23 -18.41
N ILE A 485 -0.84 10.70 -17.28
CA ILE A 485 -1.70 11.43 -16.33
C ILE A 485 -1.01 12.72 -15.87
N MET A 486 0.25 12.61 -15.44
CA MET A 486 1.03 13.76 -14.98
C MET A 486 1.26 14.77 -16.10
N ALA A 487 1.71 14.33 -17.28
CA ALA A 487 1.98 15.19 -18.42
C ALA A 487 0.70 15.92 -18.90
N GLY A 488 -0.41 15.19 -19.03
CA GLY A 488 -1.69 15.77 -19.40
C GLY A 488 -2.21 16.80 -18.39
N SER A 489 -2.04 16.50 -17.09
CA SER A 489 -2.44 17.41 -16.01
C SER A 489 -1.62 18.70 -16.03
N LEU A 490 -0.31 18.62 -16.30
CA LEU A 490 0.56 19.79 -16.45
C LEU A 490 0.17 20.65 -17.66
N ILE A 491 -0.16 20.03 -18.80
CA ILE A 491 -0.66 20.76 -19.98
C ILE A 491 -1.99 21.47 -19.67
N ALA A 492 -2.91 20.77 -19.01
CA ALA A 492 -4.19 21.34 -18.60
C ALA A 492 -4.01 22.50 -17.62
N PHE A 493 -3.09 22.37 -16.66
CA PHE A 493 -2.73 23.42 -15.72
C PHE A 493 -2.15 24.64 -16.43
N LYS A 494 -1.20 24.45 -17.34
CA LYS A 494 -0.63 25.53 -18.16
C LYS A 494 -1.72 26.28 -18.94
N ARG A 495 -2.64 25.55 -19.58
CA ARG A 495 -3.79 26.16 -20.28
C ARG A 495 -4.60 27.07 -19.35
N ARG A 496 -4.84 26.65 -18.11
CA ARG A 496 -5.60 27.45 -17.13
C ARG A 496 -4.86 28.70 -16.69
N LEU A 497 -3.54 28.63 -16.52
CA LEU A 497 -2.72 29.82 -16.24
C LEU A 497 -2.78 30.82 -17.40
N ASP A 498 -2.73 30.35 -18.64
CA ASP A 498 -2.81 31.21 -19.82
C ASP A 498 -4.20 31.87 -19.93
N GLU A 499 -5.28 31.11 -19.71
CA GLU A 499 -6.66 31.64 -19.65
C GLU A 499 -6.81 32.72 -18.56
N GLN A 500 -6.19 32.53 -17.38
CA GLN A 500 -6.23 33.50 -16.29
C GLN A 500 -5.47 34.78 -16.62
N LYS A 501 -4.28 34.67 -17.22
CA LYS A 501 -3.50 35.84 -17.68
C LYS A 501 -4.26 36.65 -18.72
N GLN A 502 -4.91 35.98 -19.67
CA GLN A 502 -5.74 36.64 -20.68
C GLN A 502 -6.93 37.36 -20.05
N ALA A 503 -7.62 36.73 -19.09
CA ALA A 503 -8.71 37.37 -18.37
C ALA A 503 -8.27 38.61 -17.59
N ALA A 504 -7.11 38.55 -16.91
CA ALA A 504 -6.56 39.69 -16.18
C ALA A 504 -6.18 40.85 -17.11
N GLN A 505 -5.60 40.56 -18.28
CA GLN A 505 -5.25 41.57 -19.29
C GLN A 505 -6.48 42.22 -19.92
N ALA A 506 -7.56 41.45 -20.14
CA ALA A 506 -8.82 41.98 -20.65
C ALA A 506 -9.51 42.93 -19.64
N GLN A 507 -9.27 42.74 -18.34
CA GLN A 507 -9.82 43.59 -17.27
C GLN A 507 -9.03 44.89 -17.07
N PHE A 508 -7.75 44.93 -17.47
CA PHE A 508 -6.88 46.11 -17.40
C PHE A 508 -6.11 46.31 -18.72
N PRO A 509 -6.77 46.78 -19.79
CA PRO A 509 -6.09 47.05 -21.05
C PRO A 509 -5.01 48.12 -20.83
N LYS A 510 -3.76 47.82 -21.22
CA LYS A 510 -2.69 48.83 -21.26
C LYS A 510 -3.17 50.02 -22.09
N GLU A 511 -3.17 51.22 -21.53
CA GLU A 511 -3.46 52.44 -22.28
C GLU A 511 -2.57 52.49 -23.53
N ALA A 512 -3.19 52.64 -24.70
CA ALA A 512 -2.44 52.85 -25.93
C ALA A 512 -1.59 54.11 -25.77
N PRO A 513 -0.32 54.12 -26.22
CA PRO A 513 0.50 55.33 -26.15
C PRO A 513 -0.24 56.45 -26.90
N ARG A 514 -0.51 57.55 -26.20
CA ARG A 514 -1.04 58.78 -26.79
C ARG A 514 -0.15 59.13 -27.98
N LYS A 515 -0.68 58.99 -29.19
CA LYS A 515 -0.07 59.61 -30.37
C LYS A 515 -0.18 61.12 -30.16
N ASP A 516 0.92 61.74 -29.79
CA ASP A 516 1.04 63.20 -29.76
C ASP A 516 0.75 63.75 -31.16
N LYS A 517 -0.49 64.23 -31.35
CA LYS A 517 -0.84 65.12 -32.44
C LYS A 517 -0.30 66.51 -32.08
N ALA A 518 0.99 66.71 -32.31
CA ALA A 518 1.58 68.04 -32.32
C ALA A 518 2.45 68.18 -33.57
N LYS A 519 1.85 68.76 -34.63
CA LYS A 519 2.44 69.79 -35.51
C LYS A 519 1.55 70.00 -36.73
N ALA A 520 0.63 70.95 -36.61
CA ALA A 520 0.08 71.73 -37.70
C ALA A 520 -0.26 73.11 -37.13
N ALA A 521 0.76 73.97 -37.01
CA ALA A 521 0.64 75.43 -36.98
C ALA A 521 2.06 76.04 -36.96
N VAL A 522 2.24 77.02 -37.86
CA VAL A 522 3.43 77.85 -38.15
C VAL A 522 4.43 77.26 -39.14
#